data_AF-A0A2E7L866-F1
#
_entry.id   AF-A0A2E7L866-F1
#
_cell.length_a   1.000
_cell.length_b   1.000
_cell.length_c   1.000
_cell.angle_alpha   90.00
_cell.angle_beta   90.00
_cell.angle_gamma   90.00
#
_symmetry.space_group_name_H-M   'P 1'
#
loop_
_entity.id
_entity.type
_entity.pdbx_description
1 polymer ?
#
loop_
_entity_poly.entity_id
_entity_poly.type
_entity_poly.pdbx_seq_one_letter_code
_entity_poly.pdbx_strand_id
1 'polypeptide(L)'
;MYLQARITVDPSAATELVKTKPTKGFGRLAGVLSKGLKSPEEEQETFSALTILQQLFIVLRSLGVNDIVRISKDREILFDDFTGKTDDLKPALEQTIKKLGKQQLQVFDSLTLILLHNTRHQSYLLQLKVQRSHAVGEHPVQLVVNAFPKVLAADENEAVVVRKLSMVFQDQSSYDGFLSRQRKALVGFLEKVQDTFRQRMQIDAIKVSTSVRIVRPTSRVTTISEMPLARHNPDVDPAFNGCFGTEAAFFYAWLWADLCQKQGIRCNNCVVVDANGTHLETLDGEGINAKSHPLFNIKTQTDTSSSQAAARAAAARSSAAAAATAKSKAKSKAKKTGSGESWLKSVGNFLATATEGSCSGCGSCSGCSGCSSCSSCSSCSGCNSW
;
A
#
# COMPACT_ATOMS: atom_id res chain seq x y z
N MET A 1 -12.69 14.05 -4.54
CA MET A 1 -11.50 14.34 -3.74
C MET A 1 -11.03 13.07 -3.05
N TYR A 2 -9.73 12.90 -2.86
CA TYR A 2 -9.13 11.91 -1.98
C TYR A 2 -7.79 12.45 -1.47
N LEU A 3 -7.23 11.85 -0.43
CA LEU A 3 -5.89 12.19 0.02
C LEU A 3 -4.89 11.20 -0.56
N GLN A 4 -3.74 11.68 -1.00
CA GLN A 4 -2.62 10.85 -1.40
C GLN A 4 -1.39 11.20 -0.59
N ALA A 5 -0.66 10.18 -0.17
CA ALA A 5 0.71 10.30 0.29
C ALA A 5 1.65 9.49 -0.58
N ARG A 6 2.89 9.98 -0.74
CA ARG A 6 3.98 9.24 -1.32
C ARG A 6 5.11 9.18 -0.32
N ILE A 7 5.50 7.97 0.02
CA ILE A 7 6.66 7.66 0.83
C ILE A 7 7.72 7.08 -0.09
N THR A 8 8.87 7.73 -0.12
CA THR A 8 10.05 7.23 -0.82
C THR A 8 11.11 6.92 0.22
N VAL A 9 11.68 5.73 0.10
CA VAL A 9 12.64 5.18 1.04
C VAL A 9 13.96 5.07 0.30
N ASP A 10 15.00 5.71 0.81
CA ASP A 10 16.34 5.55 0.28
C ASP A 10 17.11 4.50 1.10
N PRO A 11 17.26 3.27 0.59
CA PRO A 11 18.06 2.26 1.27
C PRO A 11 19.56 2.51 1.14
N SER A 12 20.02 3.49 0.36
CA SER A 12 21.45 3.72 0.09
C SER A 12 22.26 4.15 1.32
N ALA A 13 21.63 4.76 2.35
CA ALA A 13 22.26 4.99 3.64
C ALA A 13 22.55 3.68 4.41
N ALA A 14 21.82 2.61 4.11
CA ALA A 14 22.02 1.26 4.61
C ALA A 14 22.79 0.41 3.58
N THR A 15 23.96 0.87 3.13
CA THR A 15 24.89 0.09 2.27
C THR A 15 25.44 -1.19 2.89
N GLU A 16 24.89 -1.63 4.01
CA GLU A 16 24.79 -3.04 4.34
C GLU A 16 23.34 -3.33 4.74
N LEU A 17 22.44 -3.43 3.76
CA LEU A 17 21.22 -4.21 3.93
C LEU A 17 21.71 -5.60 4.32
N VAL A 18 21.81 -5.83 5.64
CA VAL A 18 22.19 -7.12 6.21
C VAL A 18 21.38 -8.12 5.43
N LYS A 19 22.04 -9.02 4.71
CA LYS A 19 21.40 -10.04 3.87
C LYS A 19 20.58 -10.95 4.80
N THR A 20 19.42 -10.47 5.23
CA THR A 20 18.52 -11.21 6.09
C THR A 20 17.94 -12.28 5.21
N LYS A 21 18.26 -13.52 5.54
CA LYS A 21 17.75 -14.68 4.81
C LYS A 21 16.23 -14.55 4.70
N PRO A 22 15.65 -14.62 3.49
CA PRO A 22 14.22 -14.51 3.33
C PRO A 22 13.50 -15.57 4.17
N THR A 23 12.33 -15.22 4.70
CA THR A 23 11.43 -16.18 5.35
C THR A 23 11.06 -17.30 4.37
N LYS A 24 10.62 -18.48 4.84
CA LYS A 24 10.35 -19.65 3.98
C LYS A 24 9.51 -19.31 2.73
N GLY A 25 8.51 -18.42 2.85
CA GLY A 25 7.69 -17.97 1.72
C GLY A 25 8.47 -17.10 0.73
N PHE A 26 9.08 -16.02 1.19
CA PHE A 26 9.89 -15.13 0.35
C PHE A 26 11.15 -15.80 -0.20
N GLY A 27 11.71 -16.79 0.49
CA GLY A 27 12.83 -17.60 0.00
C GLY A 27 12.43 -18.51 -1.15
N ARG A 28 11.21 -19.05 -1.11
CA ARG A 28 10.63 -19.76 -2.27
C ARG A 28 10.36 -18.79 -3.41
N LEU A 29 9.81 -17.60 -3.12
CA LEU A 29 9.59 -16.57 -4.14
C LEU A 29 10.92 -16.15 -4.80
N ALA A 30 11.96 -15.92 -4.01
CA ALA A 30 13.31 -15.61 -4.49
C ALA A 30 13.87 -16.76 -5.33
N GLY A 31 13.79 -17.99 -4.83
CA GLY A 31 14.24 -19.15 -5.60
C GLY A 31 13.48 -19.34 -6.91
N VAL A 32 12.21 -18.94 -6.97
CA VAL A 32 11.43 -18.95 -8.22
C VAL A 32 11.87 -17.79 -9.12
N LEU A 33 11.93 -16.56 -8.63
CA LEU A 33 12.29 -15.39 -9.45
C LEU A 33 13.75 -15.40 -9.92
N SER A 34 14.65 -16.05 -9.19
CA SER A 34 16.07 -16.19 -9.55
C SER A 34 16.38 -17.39 -10.44
N LYS A 35 15.46 -18.34 -10.60
CA LYS A 35 15.68 -19.52 -11.45
C LYS A 35 15.77 -19.07 -12.91
N GLY A 36 16.93 -19.24 -13.54
CA GLY A 36 17.15 -18.86 -14.94
C GLY A 36 17.85 -17.52 -15.15
N LEU A 37 18.21 -16.81 -14.07
CA LEU A 37 19.13 -15.69 -14.14
C LEU A 37 20.52 -16.18 -14.59
N LYS A 38 21.16 -15.40 -15.46
CA LYS A 38 22.43 -15.82 -16.10
C LYS A 38 23.63 -15.20 -15.42
N SER A 39 23.43 -14.13 -14.64
CA SER A 39 24.50 -13.41 -13.97
C SER A 39 24.31 -13.32 -12.45
N PRO A 40 25.43 -13.32 -11.69
CA PRO A 40 25.39 -13.12 -10.24
C PRO A 40 24.90 -11.72 -9.84
N GLU A 41 24.99 -10.74 -10.74
CA GLU A 41 24.49 -9.38 -10.53
C GLU A 41 22.95 -9.37 -10.54
N GLU A 42 22.32 -10.00 -11.53
CA GLU A 42 20.86 -10.14 -11.59
C GLU A 42 20.28 -10.89 -10.37
N GLU A 43 20.98 -11.93 -9.91
CA GLU A 43 20.60 -12.68 -8.71
C GLU A 43 20.67 -11.78 -7.46
N GLN A 44 21.73 -10.98 -7.35
CA GLN A 44 21.92 -10.08 -6.22
C GLN A 44 20.86 -8.98 -6.20
N GLU A 45 20.52 -8.38 -7.35
CA GLU A 45 19.46 -7.38 -7.47
C GLU A 45 18.09 -7.94 -7.11
N THR A 46 17.77 -9.13 -7.64
CA THR A 46 16.52 -9.85 -7.35
C THR A 46 16.39 -10.14 -5.85
N PHE A 47 17.47 -10.62 -5.23
CA PHE A 47 17.50 -10.90 -3.81
C PHE A 47 17.29 -9.63 -2.98
N SER A 48 18.00 -8.54 -3.32
CA SER A 48 17.85 -7.25 -2.63
C SER A 48 16.41 -6.73 -2.71
N ALA A 49 15.80 -6.73 -3.90
CA ALA A 49 14.42 -6.29 -4.10
C ALA A 49 13.43 -7.10 -3.24
N LEU A 50 13.62 -8.42 -3.14
CA LEU A 50 12.75 -9.30 -2.35
C LEU A 50 12.97 -9.17 -0.85
N THR A 51 14.22 -8.98 -0.41
CA THR A 51 14.51 -8.68 1.00
C THR A 51 13.85 -7.38 1.41
N ILE A 52 13.97 -6.34 0.59
CA ILE A 52 13.31 -5.05 0.80
C ILE A 52 11.80 -5.23 0.88
N LEU A 53 11.21 -5.95 -0.08
CA LEU A 53 9.78 -6.26 -0.09
C LEU A 53 9.34 -6.99 1.18
N GLN A 54 10.12 -7.96 1.64
CA GLN A 54 9.83 -8.68 2.87
C GLN A 54 9.87 -7.75 4.09
N GLN A 55 10.83 -6.85 4.18
CA GLN A 55 10.91 -5.91 5.30
C GLN A 55 9.71 -4.95 5.31
N LEU A 56 9.35 -4.42 4.14
CA LEU A 56 8.16 -3.59 3.94
C LEU A 56 6.89 -4.33 4.33
N PHE A 57 6.79 -5.58 3.94
CA PHE A 57 5.69 -6.46 4.30
C PHE A 57 5.58 -6.64 5.83
N ILE A 58 6.70 -6.87 6.51
CA ILE A 58 6.73 -7.00 7.98
C ILE A 58 6.27 -5.70 8.64
N VAL A 59 6.74 -4.56 8.15
CA VAL A 59 6.33 -3.22 8.62
C VAL A 59 4.81 -3.05 8.49
N LEU A 60 4.26 -3.23 7.30
CA LEU A 60 2.83 -3.05 7.03
C LEU A 60 1.96 -4.02 7.83
N ARG A 61 2.35 -5.30 7.92
CA ARG A 61 1.63 -6.29 8.73
C ARG A 61 1.61 -5.92 10.21
N SER A 62 2.71 -5.38 10.74
CA SER A 62 2.74 -4.94 12.15
C SER A 62 1.81 -3.76 12.45
N LEU A 63 1.35 -3.05 11.42
CA LEU A 63 0.34 -2.00 11.50
C LEU A 63 -1.09 -2.52 11.28
N GLY A 64 -1.28 -3.85 11.13
CA GLY A 64 -2.57 -4.45 10.82
C GLY A 64 -2.98 -4.30 9.36
N VAL A 65 -2.04 -4.08 8.43
CA VAL A 65 -2.29 -4.13 6.99
C VAL A 65 -2.09 -5.57 6.52
N ASN A 66 -3.19 -6.28 6.30
CA ASN A 66 -3.19 -7.71 6.04
C ASN A 66 -4.11 -8.16 4.89
N ASP A 67 -4.83 -7.23 4.25
CA ASP A 67 -5.69 -7.54 3.11
C ASP A 67 -4.94 -7.20 1.82
N ILE A 68 -4.68 -8.20 0.98
CA ILE A 68 -4.03 -7.97 -0.31
C ILE A 68 -5.04 -7.97 -1.42
N VAL A 69 -5.00 -6.92 -2.25
CA VAL A 69 -5.94 -6.80 -3.36
C VAL A 69 -5.31 -7.26 -4.67
N ARG A 70 -4.01 -7.00 -4.86
CA ARG A 70 -3.33 -7.34 -6.11
C ARG A 70 -1.84 -7.59 -5.92
N ILE A 71 -1.31 -8.57 -6.64
CA ILE A 71 0.13 -8.74 -6.87
C ILE A 71 0.36 -8.75 -8.39
N SER A 72 1.23 -7.88 -8.88
CA SER A 72 1.65 -7.88 -10.27
C SER A 72 3.17 -7.88 -10.42
N LYS A 73 3.64 -8.64 -11.41
CA LYS A 73 5.02 -8.63 -11.88
C LYS A 73 5.02 -7.93 -13.23
N ASP A 74 5.74 -6.83 -13.32
CA ASP A 74 5.75 -5.96 -14.50
C ASP A 74 4.33 -5.50 -14.83
N ARG A 75 3.78 -5.97 -15.97
CA ARG A 75 2.38 -5.72 -16.37
C ARG A 75 1.45 -6.91 -16.17
N GLU A 76 1.99 -8.04 -15.70
CA GLU A 76 1.23 -9.26 -15.50
C GLU A 76 0.66 -9.33 -14.08
N ILE A 77 -0.65 -9.56 -13.98
CA ILE A 77 -1.33 -9.72 -12.70
C ILE A 77 -1.23 -11.19 -12.28
N LEU A 78 -0.47 -11.43 -11.22
CA LEU A 78 -0.27 -12.78 -10.67
C LEU A 78 -1.38 -13.15 -9.70
N PHE A 79 -1.88 -12.17 -8.94
CA PHE A 79 -2.97 -12.32 -8.00
C PHE A 79 -3.87 -11.08 -8.06
N ASP A 80 -5.18 -11.30 -8.02
CA ASP A 80 -6.21 -10.26 -7.95
C ASP A 80 -7.33 -10.83 -7.05
N ASP A 81 -7.68 -10.10 -5.99
CA ASP A 81 -8.77 -10.50 -5.10
C ASP A 81 -10.10 -10.02 -5.69
N PHE A 82 -10.99 -10.97 -5.97
CA PHE A 82 -12.36 -10.73 -6.43
C PHE A 82 -13.40 -11.00 -5.34
N THR A 83 -12.96 -11.49 -4.18
CA THR A 83 -13.84 -12.01 -3.12
C THR A 83 -13.86 -11.13 -1.88
N GLY A 84 -12.90 -10.22 -1.72
CA GLY A 84 -12.81 -9.36 -0.53
C GLY A 84 -12.43 -10.12 0.72
N LYS A 85 -11.65 -11.20 0.58
CA LYS A 85 -11.29 -12.02 1.74
C LYS A 85 -10.30 -11.25 2.60
N THR A 86 -10.65 -11.05 3.86
CA THR A 86 -9.76 -10.42 4.83
C THR A 86 -8.65 -11.39 5.27
N ASP A 87 -7.49 -10.85 5.63
CA ASP A 87 -6.31 -11.59 6.09
C ASP A 87 -5.78 -12.65 5.08
N ASP A 88 -5.92 -12.37 3.79
CA ASP A 88 -5.59 -13.28 2.69
C ASP A 88 -4.15 -13.12 2.16
N LEU A 89 -3.38 -12.23 2.78
CA LEU A 89 -2.02 -11.89 2.37
C LEU A 89 -1.08 -13.10 2.23
N LYS A 90 -1.10 -14.03 3.21
CA LYS A 90 -0.29 -15.24 3.17
C LYS A 90 -0.73 -16.20 2.06
N PRO A 91 -2.01 -16.63 1.97
CA PRO A 91 -2.44 -17.52 0.90
C PRO A 91 -2.27 -16.92 -0.50
N ALA A 92 -2.49 -15.62 -0.67
CA ALA A 92 -2.26 -14.92 -1.95
C ALA A 92 -0.80 -14.97 -2.41
N LEU A 93 0.15 -14.76 -1.49
CA LEU A 93 1.57 -14.88 -1.77
C LEU A 93 1.96 -16.32 -2.17
N GLU A 94 1.43 -17.32 -1.47
CA GLU A 94 1.67 -18.72 -1.80
C GLU A 94 1.11 -19.11 -3.17
N GLN A 95 -0.08 -18.62 -3.53
CA GLN A 95 -0.65 -18.80 -4.87
C GLN A 95 0.21 -18.14 -5.95
N THR A 96 0.71 -16.94 -5.67
CA THR A 96 1.60 -16.20 -6.58
C THR A 96 2.89 -16.97 -6.84
N ILE A 97 3.52 -17.50 -5.78
CA ILE A 97 4.73 -18.34 -5.89
C ILE A 97 4.45 -19.58 -6.75
N LYS A 98 3.29 -20.23 -6.56
CA LYS A 98 2.89 -21.41 -7.34
C LYS A 98 2.69 -21.08 -8.83
N LYS A 99 2.11 -19.91 -9.16
CA LYS A 99 1.93 -19.47 -10.55
C LYS A 99 3.26 -19.16 -11.22
N LEU A 100 4.13 -18.38 -10.55
CA LEU A 100 5.46 -18.04 -11.06
C LEU A 100 6.31 -19.29 -11.29
N GLY A 101 6.22 -20.31 -10.42
CA GLY A 101 6.96 -21.55 -10.57
C GLY A 101 6.60 -22.39 -11.79
N LYS A 102 5.47 -22.09 -12.46
CA LYS A 102 5.00 -22.78 -13.68
C LYS A 102 5.36 -22.03 -14.97
N GLN A 103 5.74 -20.76 -14.88
CA GLN A 103 6.06 -19.93 -16.04
C GLN A 103 7.57 -19.98 -16.35
N GLN A 104 7.94 -19.80 -17.62
CA GLN A 104 9.35 -19.59 -17.98
C GLN A 104 9.78 -18.24 -17.40
N LEU A 105 10.77 -18.30 -16.52
CA LEU A 105 11.16 -17.21 -15.65
C LEU A 105 11.97 -16.18 -16.42
N GLN A 106 11.29 -15.10 -16.81
CA GLN A 106 11.94 -13.87 -17.23
C GLN A 106 12.27 -13.02 -16.01
N VAL A 107 13.43 -12.38 -16.05
CA VAL A 107 13.83 -11.32 -15.11
C VAL A 107 12.70 -10.30 -15.01
N PHE A 108 12.37 -9.85 -13.80
CA PHE A 108 11.38 -8.79 -13.62
C PHE A 108 12.04 -7.42 -13.62
N ASP A 109 11.32 -6.41 -14.09
CA ASP A 109 11.71 -5.01 -13.97
C ASP A 109 11.06 -4.38 -12.74
N SER A 110 9.81 -4.75 -12.45
CA SER A 110 9.09 -4.25 -11.27
C SER A 110 8.16 -5.29 -10.64
N LEU A 111 7.99 -5.16 -9.32
CA LEU A 111 7.06 -5.94 -8.53
C LEU A 111 6.16 -4.96 -7.78
N THR A 112 4.84 -5.10 -7.97
CA THR A 112 3.84 -4.21 -7.37
C THR A 112 2.88 -5.00 -6.50
N LEU A 113 2.69 -4.54 -5.27
CA LEU A 113 1.73 -5.07 -4.33
C LEU A 113 0.72 -3.98 -3.99
N ILE A 114 -0.56 -4.29 -4.07
CA ILE A 114 -1.65 -3.40 -3.66
C ILE A 114 -2.35 -4.02 -2.46
N LEU A 115 -2.39 -3.27 -1.35
CA LEU A 115 -2.95 -3.68 -0.08
C LEU A 115 -4.09 -2.75 0.31
N LEU A 116 -5.12 -3.30 0.93
CA LEU A 116 -6.22 -2.55 1.53
C LEU A 116 -6.02 -2.53 3.05
N HIS A 117 -6.26 -1.38 3.66
CA HIS A 117 -6.27 -1.27 5.12
C HIS A 117 -7.43 -0.40 5.58
N ASN A 118 -8.16 -0.90 6.56
CA ASN A 118 -9.43 -0.36 6.97
C ASN A 118 -9.35 0.09 8.43
N THR A 119 -9.34 1.40 8.68
CA THR A 119 -9.41 1.96 10.05
C THR A 119 -10.85 2.34 10.39
N ARG A 120 -11.08 2.95 11.57
CA ARG A 120 -12.40 3.50 11.93
C ARG A 120 -12.83 4.64 11.01
N HIS A 121 -11.89 5.48 10.57
CA HIS A 121 -12.20 6.74 9.88
C HIS A 121 -11.89 6.70 8.39
N GLN A 122 -10.88 5.95 7.98
CA GLN A 122 -10.38 5.92 6.60
C GLN A 122 -10.13 4.50 6.11
N SER A 123 -10.38 4.29 4.83
CA SER A 123 -9.88 3.17 4.04
C SER A 123 -8.65 3.63 3.30
N TYR A 124 -7.56 2.89 3.45
CA TYR A 124 -6.28 3.17 2.82
C TYR A 124 -6.03 2.12 1.73
N LEU A 125 -5.68 2.59 0.54
CA LEU A 125 -5.20 1.75 -0.55
C LEU A 125 -3.70 2.03 -0.71
N LEU A 126 -2.88 1.03 -0.39
CA LEU A 126 -1.43 1.12 -0.37
C LEU A 126 -0.89 0.40 -1.59
N GLN A 127 -0.21 1.11 -2.48
CA GLN A 127 0.56 0.53 -3.57
C GLN A 127 2.03 0.58 -3.21
N LEU A 128 2.61 -0.59 -3.02
CA LEU A 128 4.04 -0.77 -2.86
C LEU A 128 4.64 -1.22 -4.20
N LYS A 129 5.52 -0.40 -4.77
CA LYS A 129 6.26 -0.70 -6.00
C LYS A 129 7.74 -0.83 -5.69
N VAL A 130 8.32 -1.96 -6.07
CA VAL A 130 9.75 -2.22 -6.01
C VAL A 130 10.27 -2.37 -7.43
N GLN A 131 11.28 -1.59 -7.78
CA GLN A 131 11.98 -1.70 -9.06
C GLN A 131 13.26 -2.50 -8.87
N ARG A 132 13.54 -3.45 -9.78
CA ARG A 132 14.77 -4.22 -9.76
C ARG A 132 15.98 -3.32 -10.02
N SER A 133 15.88 -2.51 -11.07
CA SER A 133 16.86 -1.50 -11.45
C SER A 133 16.22 -0.11 -11.39
N HIS A 134 17.00 0.88 -10.98
CA HIS A 134 16.55 2.27 -10.83
C HIS A 134 17.68 3.20 -11.28
N ALA A 135 17.33 4.39 -11.79
CA ALA A 135 18.33 5.37 -12.16
C ALA A 135 19.02 5.95 -10.90
N VAL A 136 20.23 6.47 -11.06
CA VAL A 136 20.92 7.16 -9.96
C VAL A 136 20.06 8.33 -9.48
N GLY A 137 19.74 8.34 -8.18
CA GLY A 137 18.86 9.35 -7.56
C GLY A 137 17.38 8.98 -7.52
N GLU A 138 16.97 7.88 -8.16
CA GLU A 138 15.64 7.30 -7.96
C GLU A 138 15.62 6.37 -6.75
N HIS A 139 14.48 6.32 -6.07
CA HIS A 139 14.30 5.44 -4.92
C HIS A 139 13.76 4.07 -5.38
N PRO A 140 14.45 2.95 -5.08
CA PRO A 140 14.04 1.61 -5.53
C PRO A 140 12.69 1.15 -4.95
N VAL A 141 12.24 1.83 -3.89
CA VAL A 141 11.00 1.56 -3.18
C VAL A 141 10.13 2.80 -3.18
N GLN A 142 8.91 2.63 -3.66
CA GLN A 142 7.89 3.65 -3.60
C GLN A 142 6.63 3.08 -2.96
N LEU A 143 6.14 3.76 -1.91
CA LEU A 143 4.87 3.45 -1.28
C LEU A 143 3.92 4.63 -1.52
N VAL A 144 2.88 4.39 -2.32
CA VAL A 144 1.78 5.33 -2.54
C VAL A 144 0.63 4.92 -1.63
N VAL A 145 0.10 5.85 -0.85
CA VAL A 145 -1.04 5.62 0.04
C VAL A 145 -2.17 6.56 -0.37
N ASN A 146 -3.27 6.00 -0.83
CA ASN A 146 -4.50 6.75 -1.04
C ASN A 146 -5.42 6.54 0.16
N ALA A 147 -5.99 7.61 0.69
CA ALA A 147 -6.91 7.56 1.81
C ALA A 147 -8.30 8.08 1.43
N PHE A 148 -9.30 7.29 1.78
CA PHE A 148 -10.71 7.54 1.51
C PHE A 148 -11.49 7.62 2.84
N PRO A 149 -12.24 8.70 3.10
CA PRO A 149 -13.09 8.81 4.29
C PRO A 149 -14.20 7.75 4.26
N LYS A 150 -14.20 6.83 5.23
CA LYS A 150 -15.18 5.74 5.30
C LYS A 150 -16.63 6.22 5.42
N VAL A 151 -16.84 7.35 6.09
CA VAL A 151 -18.18 7.93 6.26
C VAL A 151 -18.85 8.22 4.91
N LEU A 152 -18.05 8.46 3.86
CA LEU A 152 -18.51 8.77 2.50
C LEU A 152 -18.62 7.55 1.58
N ALA A 153 -18.30 6.35 2.07
CA ALA A 153 -18.46 5.12 1.29
C ALA A 153 -19.94 4.90 0.91
N ALA A 154 -20.16 4.32 -0.26
CA ALA A 154 -21.47 4.19 -0.89
C ALA A 154 -21.74 2.77 -1.38
N ASP A 155 -23.01 2.38 -1.33
CA ASP A 155 -23.59 1.13 -1.84
C ASP A 155 -24.25 1.34 -3.22
N GLU A 156 -23.66 2.23 -4.04
CA GLU A 156 -24.03 2.57 -5.44
C GLU A 156 -24.93 3.81 -5.67
N ASN A 157 -25.64 4.32 -4.66
CA ASN A 157 -26.61 5.41 -4.88
C ASN A 157 -26.03 6.84 -4.69
N GLU A 158 -25.98 7.63 -5.77
CA GLU A 158 -25.57 9.06 -5.74
C GLU A 158 -26.32 9.87 -4.66
N ALA A 159 -27.64 9.71 -4.53
CA ALA A 159 -28.45 10.52 -3.61
C ALA A 159 -28.03 10.32 -2.15
N VAL A 160 -27.61 9.10 -1.78
CA VAL A 160 -27.10 8.79 -0.44
C VAL A 160 -25.77 9.50 -0.20
N VAL A 161 -24.88 9.50 -1.19
CA VAL A 161 -23.57 10.16 -1.09
C VAL A 161 -23.72 11.68 -1.05
N VAL A 162 -24.57 12.25 -1.91
CA VAL A 162 -24.86 13.68 -1.93
C VAL A 162 -25.42 14.15 -0.59
N ARG A 163 -26.29 13.36 0.05
CA ARG A 163 -26.80 13.67 1.39
C ARG A 163 -25.70 13.67 2.45
N LYS A 164 -24.76 12.71 2.40
CA LYS A 164 -23.60 12.70 3.31
C LYS A 164 -22.69 13.91 3.06
N LEU A 165 -22.52 14.29 1.80
CA LEU A 165 -21.69 15.41 1.37
C LEU A 165 -22.31 16.78 1.65
N SER A 166 -23.64 16.90 1.77
CA SER A 166 -24.28 18.20 2.00
C SER A 166 -23.79 18.88 3.29
N MET A 167 -23.46 18.10 4.33
CA MET A 167 -22.85 18.62 5.56
C MET A 167 -21.42 19.12 5.34
N VAL A 168 -20.67 18.51 4.42
CA VAL A 168 -19.29 18.92 4.10
C VAL A 168 -19.30 20.21 3.28
N PHE A 169 -20.26 20.33 2.38
CA PHE A 169 -20.37 21.41 1.40
C PHE A 169 -21.35 22.53 1.80
N GLN A 170 -21.75 22.58 3.07
CA GLN A 170 -22.66 23.61 3.58
C GLN A 170 -22.05 25.02 3.46
N ASP A 171 -20.77 25.14 3.78
CA ASP A 171 -20.00 26.38 3.74
C ASP A 171 -18.49 26.05 3.73
N GLN A 172 -17.65 27.07 3.54
CA GLN A 172 -16.19 26.90 3.48
C GLN A 172 -15.59 26.37 4.80
N SER A 173 -16.09 26.79 5.95
CA SER A 173 -15.59 26.35 7.26
C SER A 173 -15.87 24.88 7.50
N SER A 174 -17.07 24.42 7.14
CA SER A 174 -17.47 23.01 7.18
C SER A 174 -16.59 22.13 6.28
N TYR A 175 -16.29 22.62 5.07
CA TYR A 175 -15.40 21.96 4.11
C TYR A 175 -13.96 21.88 4.62
N ASP A 176 -13.39 23.01 5.06
CA ASP A 176 -12.02 23.10 5.57
C ASP A 176 -11.84 22.25 6.83
N GLY A 177 -12.83 22.30 7.74
CA GLY A 177 -12.86 21.48 8.95
C GLY A 177 -12.90 19.98 8.62
N PHE A 178 -13.67 19.57 7.61
CA PHE A 178 -13.67 18.19 7.14
C PHE A 178 -12.30 17.79 6.59
N LEU A 179 -11.72 18.58 5.66
CA LEU A 179 -10.41 18.29 5.08
C LEU A 179 -9.31 18.22 6.13
N SER A 180 -9.30 19.13 7.10
CA SER A 180 -8.33 19.17 8.20
C SER A 180 -8.35 17.88 9.02
N ARG A 181 -9.56 17.38 9.36
CA ARG A 181 -9.71 16.09 10.05
C ARG A 181 -9.18 14.91 9.22
N GLN A 182 -9.47 14.89 7.93
CA GLN A 182 -8.98 13.81 7.05
C GLN A 182 -7.46 13.86 6.88
N ARG A 183 -6.87 15.05 6.73
CA ARG A 183 -5.41 15.24 6.67
C ARG A 183 -4.75 14.78 7.96
N LYS A 184 -5.28 15.18 9.12
CA LYS A 184 -4.76 14.75 10.44
C LYS A 184 -4.78 13.23 10.59
N ALA A 185 -5.85 12.57 10.16
CA ALA A 185 -5.95 11.10 10.20
C ALA A 185 -4.88 10.43 9.31
N LEU A 186 -4.68 10.92 8.08
CA LEU A 186 -3.65 10.41 7.18
C LEU A 186 -2.25 10.65 7.75
N VAL A 187 -1.94 11.86 8.23
CA VAL A 187 -0.64 12.18 8.83
C VAL A 187 -0.34 11.26 10.01
N GLY A 188 -1.30 11.07 10.92
CA GLY A 188 -1.13 10.16 12.06
C GLY A 188 -0.94 8.69 11.65
N PHE A 189 -1.50 8.26 10.51
CA PHE A 189 -1.20 6.94 9.95
C PHE A 189 0.22 6.88 9.37
N LEU A 190 0.64 7.90 8.62
CA LEU A 190 1.97 7.97 8.02
C LEU A 190 3.09 8.06 9.07
N GLU A 191 2.86 8.75 10.20
CA GLU A 191 3.79 8.80 11.33
C GLU A 191 4.03 7.39 11.89
N LYS A 192 2.97 6.61 12.12
CA LYS A 192 3.10 5.20 12.55
C LYS A 192 3.86 4.36 11.54
N VAL A 193 3.61 4.58 10.25
CA VAL A 193 4.36 3.93 9.17
C VAL A 193 5.85 4.28 9.30
N GLN A 194 6.19 5.57 9.32
CA GLN A 194 7.57 6.05 9.45
C GLN A 194 8.27 5.50 10.70
N ASP A 195 7.62 5.53 11.86
CA ASP A 195 8.19 5.03 13.11
C ASP A 195 8.49 3.53 13.02
N THR A 196 7.59 2.76 12.41
CA THR A 196 7.79 1.33 12.21
C THR A 196 8.93 1.07 11.21
N PHE A 197 9.06 1.89 10.16
CA PHE A 197 10.19 1.85 9.25
C PHE A 197 11.52 2.12 9.96
N ARG A 198 11.60 3.18 10.77
CA ARG A 198 12.81 3.52 11.56
C ARG A 198 13.18 2.38 12.50
N GLN A 199 12.21 1.86 13.25
CA GLN A 199 12.43 0.79 14.24
C GLN A 199 12.85 -0.54 13.62
N ARG A 200 12.25 -0.92 12.48
CA ARG A 200 12.44 -2.27 11.90
C ARG A 200 13.47 -2.33 10.78
N MET A 201 13.60 -1.26 9.99
CA MET A 201 14.49 -1.23 8.83
C MET A 201 15.75 -0.39 9.09
N GLN A 202 15.83 0.35 10.21
CA GLN A 202 16.94 1.25 10.54
C GLN A 202 17.18 2.29 9.43
N ILE A 203 16.09 2.82 8.87
CA ILE A 203 16.13 3.82 7.80
C ILE A 203 15.73 5.17 8.37
N ASP A 204 16.68 6.10 8.38
CA ASP A 204 16.46 7.46 8.86
C ASP A 204 15.96 8.39 7.73
N ALA A 205 16.37 8.13 6.49
CA ALA A 205 16.04 8.93 5.32
C ALA A 205 14.70 8.52 4.69
N ILE A 206 13.59 8.89 5.34
CA ILE A 206 12.23 8.68 4.82
C ILE A 206 11.66 10.03 4.36
N LYS A 207 11.42 10.17 3.05
CA LYS A 207 10.74 11.36 2.50
C LYS A 207 9.27 11.07 2.35
N VAL A 208 8.43 11.92 2.93
CA VAL A 208 6.97 11.84 2.82
C VAL A 208 6.43 13.12 2.23
N SER A 209 5.61 12.98 1.20
CA SER A 209 4.81 14.06 0.63
C SER A 209 3.34 13.69 0.73
N THR A 210 2.48 14.68 0.98
CA THR A 210 1.03 14.50 1.03
C THR A 210 0.36 15.53 0.12
N SER A 211 -0.78 15.16 -0.45
CA SER A 211 -1.57 16.03 -1.30
C SER A 211 -3.06 15.71 -1.18
N VAL A 212 -3.88 16.75 -1.28
CA VAL A 212 -5.32 16.60 -1.56
C VAL A 212 -5.47 16.52 -3.06
N ARG A 213 -6.16 15.51 -3.56
CA ARG A 213 -6.41 15.35 -5.01
C ARG A 213 -7.90 15.48 -5.28
N ILE A 214 -8.31 16.31 -6.24
CA ILE A 214 -9.70 16.47 -6.65
C ILE A 214 -9.87 15.85 -8.04
N VAL A 215 -10.77 14.88 -8.15
CA VAL A 215 -11.09 14.23 -9.44
C VAL A 215 -12.02 15.15 -10.22
N ARG A 216 -11.62 15.45 -11.45
CA ARG A 216 -12.41 16.20 -12.42
C ARG A 216 -12.79 15.26 -13.57
N PRO A 217 -14.00 14.69 -13.53
CA PRO A 217 -14.40 13.74 -14.55
C PRO A 217 -14.76 14.43 -15.86
N THR A 218 -14.65 13.71 -16.97
CA THR A 218 -15.03 14.18 -18.31
C THR A 218 -16.54 14.22 -18.51
N SER A 219 -17.26 13.31 -17.85
CA SER A 219 -18.72 13.24 -17.81
C SER A 219 -19.19 13.02 -16.38
N ARG A 220 -20.43 13.40 -16.08
CA ARG A 220 -21.01 13.13 -14.76
C ARG A 220 -21.13 11.61 -14.56
N VAL A 221 -20.72 11.14 -13.39
CA VAL A 221 -20.85 9.75 -12.96
C VAL A 221 -21.96 9.70 -11.92
N THR A 222 -22.97 8.87 -12.13
CA THR A 222 -24.16 8.75 -11.27
C THR A 222 -24.21 7.43 -10.51
N THR A 223 -23.50 6.41 -10.99
CA THR A 223 -23.40 5.10 -10.33
C THR A 223 -21.96 4.63 -10.24
N ILE A 224 -21.69 3.69 -9.32
CA ILE A 224 -20.36 3.09 -9.15
C ILE A 224 -19.88 2.40 -10.44
N SER A 225 -20.80 1.71 -11.13
CA SER A 225 -20.53 0.98 -12.38
C SER A 225 -20.15 1.88 -13.56
N GLU A 226 -20.53 3.15 -13.52
CA GLU A 226 -20.18 4.15 -14.54
C GLU A 226 -18.77 4.72 -14.38
N MET A 227 -18.09 4.47 -13.24
CA MET A 227 -16.74 5.00 -13.03
C MET A 227 -15.78 4.43 -14.09
N PRO A 228 -15.09 5.27 -14.88
CA PRO A 228 -14.15 4.84 -15.91
C PRO A 228 -12.81 4.40 -15.29
N LEU A 229 -12.85 3.34 -14.49
CA LEU A 229 -11.69 2.80 -13.80
C LEU A 229 -10.79 2.08 -14.81
N ALA A 230 -9.50 2.42 -14.83
CA ALA A 230 -8.49 1.81 -15.68
C ALA A 230 -8.06 0.45 -15.11
N ARG A 231 -9.00 -0.50 -15.11
CA ARG A 231 -8.77 -1.86 -14.61
C ARG A 231 -7.55 -2.46 -15.31
N HIS A 232 -6.67 -3.05 -14.48
CA HIS A 232 -5.45 -3.73 -14.92
C HIS A 232 -4.36 -2.84 -15.55
N ASN A 233 -4.45 -1.51 -15.43
CA ASN A 233 -3.34 -0.64 -15.84
C ASN A 233 -2.40 -0.36 -14.63
N PRO A 234 -1.21 -0.96 -14.55
CA PRO A 234 -0.30 -0.74 -13.41
C PRO A 234 0.30 0.66 -13.36
N ASP A 235 0.18 1.44 -14.44
CA ASP A 235 0.80 2.75 -14.59
C ASP A 235 -0.11 3.89 -14.10
N VAL A 236 -1.38 3.63 -13.80
CA VAL A 236 -2.28 4.65 -13.22
C VAL A 236 -2.20 4.67 -11.69
N ASP A 237 -2.65 5.79 -11.12
CA ASP A 237 -2.78 5.93 -9.68
C ASP A 237 -3.71 4.83 -9.12
N PRO A 238 -3.33 4.13 -8.03
CA PRO A 238 -4.05 2.97 -7.55
C PRO A 238 -5.52 3.25 -7.18
N ALA A 239 -5.90 4.50 -6.90
CA ALA A 239 -7.30 4.87 -6.70
C ALA A 239 -8.20 4.61 -7.93
N PHE A 240 -7.61 4.57 -9.13
CA PHE A 240 -8.32 4.40 -10.41
C PHE A 240 -8.21 2.97 -10.98
N ASN A 241 -7.55 2.05 -10.27
CA ASN A 241 -7.30 0.68 -10.73
C ASN A 241 -8.52 -0.24 -10.68
N GLY A 242 -9.63 0.20 -10.09
CA GLY A 242 -10.82 -0.63 -9.84
C GLY A 242 -10.50 -1.91 -9.09
N CYS A 243 -9.72 -1.74 -8.01
CA CYS A 243 -9.41 -2.81 -7.08
C CYS A 243 -10.67 -3.15 -6.26
N PHE A 244 -10.97 -4.43 -6.08
CA PHE A 244 -12.18 -4.86 -5.38
C PHE A 244 -12.30 -4.21 -4.00
N GLY A 245 -13.50 -3.72 -3.69
CA GLY A 245 -13.83 -3.12 -2.39
C GLY A 245 -13.37 -1.66 -2.24
N THR A 246 -12.72 -1.08 -3.26
CA THR A 246 -12.28 0.32 -3.24
C THR A 246 -13.27 1.25 -3.91
N GLU A 247 -14.10 0.73 -4.82
CA GLU A 247 -15.01 1.51 -5.65
C GLU A 247 -16.06 2.23 -4.79
N ALA A 248 -16.66 1.51 -3.83
CA ALA A 248 -17.58 2.04 -2.85
C ALA A 248 -16.97 3.16 -2.01
N ALA A 249 -15.70 3.01 -1.60
CA ALA A 249 -14.99 4.01 -0.80
C ALA A 249 -14.57 5.23 -1.63
N PHE A 250 -14.41 5.08 -2.96
CA PHE A 250 -13.89 6.13 -3.83
C PHE A 250 -14.97 6.90 -4.61
N PHE A 251 -16.16 6.35 -4.78
CA PHE A 251 -17.22 6.93 -5.61
C PHE A 251 -17.54 8.40 -5.31
N TYR A 252 -17.59 8.79 -4.04
CA TYR A 252 -17.82 10.19 -3.64
C TYR A 252 -16.81 11.17 -4.27
N ALA A 253 -15.61 10.69 -4.61
CA ALA A 253 -14.56 11.52 -5.16
C ALA A 253 -14.92 12.09 -6.53
N TRP A 254 -15.75 11.36 -7.30
CA TRP A 254 -16.22 11.72 -8.64
C TRP A 254 -17.29 12.81 -8.63
N LEU A 255 -18.03 12.94 -7.52
CA LEU A 255 -19.05 13.99 -7.33
C LEU A 255 -18.44 15.31 -6.81
N TRP A 256 -17.21 15.26 -6.32
CA TRP A 256 -16.63 16.33 -5.51
C TRP A 256 -16.44 17.64 -6.26
N ALA A 257 -15.93 17.60 -7.50
CA ALA A 257 -15.67 18.80 -8.28
C ALA A 257 -16.97 19.57 -8.62
N ASP A 258 -18.03 18.85 -8.99
CA ASP A 258 -19.36 19.41 -9.26
C ASP A 258 -19.95 20.08 -8.00
N LEU A 259 -19.79 19.45 -6.83
CA LEU A 259 -20.24 20.02 -5.56
C LEU A 259 -19.43 21.25 -5.15
N CYS A 260 -18.11 21.25 -5.38
CA CYS A 260 -17.29 22.47 -5.22
C CYS A 260 -17.84 23.60 -6.08
N GLN A 261 -18.12 23.34 -7.36
CA GLN A 261 -18.65 24.34 -8.29
C GLN A 261 -20.01 24.88 -7.83
N LYS A 262 -20.97 23.99 -7.53
CA LYS A 262 -22.33 24.35 -7.15
C LYS A 262 -22.38 25.24 -5.90
N GLN A 263 -21.56 24.92 -4.90
CA GLN A 263 -21.54 25.64 -3.62
C GLN A 263 -20.51 26.77 -3.58
N GLY A 264 -19.75 27.00 -4.65
CA GLY A 264 -18.75 28.06 -4.70
C GLY A 264 -17.64 27.92 -3.66
N ILE A 265 -17.24 26.68 -3.40
CA ILE A 265 -16.13 26.39 -2.48
C ILE A 265 -14.83 26.94 -3.08
N ARG A 266 -14.02 27.58 -2.24
CA ARG A 266 -12.64 27.95 -2.56
C ARG A 266 -11.76 26.73 -2.38
N CYS A 267 -11.14 26.27 -3.46
CA CYS A 267 -10.21 25.14 -3.45
C CYS A 267 -8.77 25.65 -3.44
N ASN A 268 -7.99 25.27 -2.43
CA ASN A 268 -6.58 25.63 -2.28
C ASN A 268 -5.73 24.41 -1.85
N ASN A 269 -4.41 24.52 -2.04
CA ASN A 269 -3.42 23.51 -1.65
C ASN A 269 -3.81 22.09 -2.08
N CYS A 270 -4.22 21.94 -3.34
CA CYS A 270 -4.70 20.68 -3.87
C CYS A 270 -4.32 20.50 -5.34
N VAL A 271 -4.33 19.25 -5.78
CA VAL A 271 -4.04 18.86 -7.16
C VAL A 271 -5.33 18.42 -7.82
N VAL A 272 -5.69 19.03 -8.93
CA VAL A 272 -6.82 18.57 -9.74
C VAL A 272 -6.31 17.55 -10.74
N VAL A 273 -7.03 16.44 -10.86
CA VAL A 273 -6.68 15.31 -11.70
C VAL A 273 -7.83 14.91 -12.60
N ASP A 274 -7.53 14.29 -13.73
CA ASP A 274 -8.53 13.72 -14.62
C ASP A 274 -9.11 12.39 -14.09
N ALA A 275 -9.93 11.74 -14.92
CA ALA A 275 -10.55 10.44 -14.66
C ALA A 275 -9.55 9.26 -14.53
N ASN A 276 -8.27 9.45 -14.87
CA ASN A 276 -7.21 8.45 -14.75
C ASN A 276 -6.19 8.80 -13.64
N GLY A 277 -6.40 9.90 -12.91
CA GLY A 277 -5.45 10.41 -11.93
C GLY A 277 -4.28 11.20 -12.53
N THR A 278 -4.33 11.51 -13.82
CA THR A 278 -3.36 12.37 -14.50
C THR A 278 -3.50 13.79 -13.97
N HIS A 279 -2.37 14.44 -13.70
CA HIS A 279 -2.35 15.84 -13.28
C HIS A 279 -2.97 16.76 -14.34
N LEU A 280 -3.86 17.64 -13.90
CA LEU A 280 -4.40 18.73 -14.72
C LEU A 280 -3.84 20.07 -14.24
N GLU A 281 -3.98 20.36 -12.95
CA GLU A 281 -3.60 21.65 -12.38
C GLU A 281 -3.25 21.53 -10.89
N THR A 282 -2.33 22.36 -10.41
CA THR A 282 -2.00 22.47 -8.98
C THR A 282 -2.49 23.82 -8.48
N LEU A 283 -3.35 23.80 -7.46
CA LEU A 283 -3.88 25.00 -6.81
C LEU A 283 -3.04 25.29 -5.57
N ASP A 284 -2.50 26.50 -5.50
CA ASP A 284 -1.61 26.95 -4.44
C ASP A 284 -2.39 27.43 -3.19
N GLY A 285 -1.72 28.17 -2.31
CA GLY A 285 -2.30 28.69 -1.08
C GLY A 285 -3.39 29.74 -1.30
N GLU A 286 -3.31 30.52 -2.38
CA GLU A 286 -4.36 31.47 -2.75
C GLU A 286 -5.61 30.69 -3.19
N GLY A 287 -5.43 29.66 -4.00
CA GLY A 287 -6.52 28.84 -4.50
C GLY A 287 -7.55 29.61 -5.33
N ILE A 288 -8.60 28.92 -5.73
CA ILE A 288 -9.59 29.44 -6.69
C ILE A 288 -11.02 29.19 -6.24
N ASN A 289 -11.95 30.09 -6.61
CA ASN A 289 -13.37 29.86 -6.42
C ASN A 289 -13.89 28.91 -7.49
N ALA A 290 -14.36 27.73 -7.08
CA ALA A 290 -14.80 26.70 -8.02
C ALA A 290 -16.01 27.12 -8.87
N LYS A 291 -16.86 28.06 -8.41
CA LYS A 291 -18.06 28.48 -9.15
C LYS A 291 -17.72 29.23 -10.44
N SER A 292 -16.65 30.02 -10.44
CA SER A 292 -16.23 30.83 -11.57
C SER A 292 -15.12 30.20 -12.42
N HIS A 293 -14.48 29.13 -11.94
CA HIS A 293 -13.32 28.56 -12.62
C HIS A 293 -13.70 27.46 -13.63
N PRO A 294 -13.26 27.52 -14.89
CA PRO A 294 -13.62 26.54 -15.94
C PRO A 294 -13.25 25.10 -15.59
N LEU A 295 -12.17 24.90 -14.82
CA LEU A 295 -11.69 23.58 -14.40
C LEU A 295 -12.78 22.75 -13.72
N PHE A 296 -13.62 23.38 -12.89
CA PHE A 296 -14.67 22.70 -12.13
C PHE A 296 -15.99 22.59 -12.90
N ASN A 297 -16.11 23.28 -14.03
CA ASN A 297 -17.27 23.16 -14.89
C ASN A 297 -17.13 21.94 -15.81
N ILE A 298 -17.81 20.85 -15.45
CA ILE A 298 -17.81 19.58 -16.19
C ILE A 298 -18.35 19.74 -17.62
N LYS A 299 -19.21 20.75 -17.87
CA LYS A 299 -19.79 20.98 -19.19
C LYS A 299 -18.80 21.62 -20.18
N THR A 300 -17.76 22.29 -19.69
CA THR A 300 -16.71 22.87 -20.53
C THR A 300 -15.70 21.80 -20.90
N GLN A 301 -15.50 21.57 -22.19
CA GLN A 301 -14.36 20.78 -22.66
C GLN A 301 -13.08 21.54 -22.28
N THR A 302 -12.21 20.89 -21.53
CA THR A 302 -10.84 21.38 -21.31
C THR A 302 -9.95 20.66 -22.30
N ASP A 303 -9.22 21.40 -23.12
CA ASP A 303 -8.23 20.86 -24.04
C ASP A 303 -7.08 20.21 -23.25
N THR A 304 -7.16 18.90 -23.04
CA THR A 304 -6.14 18.07 -22.35
C THR A 304 -4.89 17.82 -23.18
N SER A 305 -4.82 18.38 -24.40
CA SER A 305 -3.71 18.17 -25.34
C SER A 305 -2.40 18.86 -24.90
N SER A 306 -2.47 19.92 -24.10
CA SER A 306 -1.29 20.67 -23.65
C SER A 306 -0.53 19.99 -22.50
N SER A 307 -1.22 19.28 -21.58
CA SER A 307 -0.57 18.64 -20.43
C SER A 307 0.14 17.32 -20.80
N GLN A 308 -0.40 16.56 -21.77
CA GLN A 308 0.23 15.34 -22.27
C GLN A 308 1.52 15.62 -23.06
N ALA A 309 1.60 16.77 -23.76
CA ALA A 309 2.81 17.20 -24.44
C ALA A 309 3.93 17.56 -23.44
N ALA A 310 3.58 18.24 -22.35
CA ALA A 310 4.54 18.59 -21.29
C ALA A 310 5.06 17.35 -20.53
N ALA A 311 4.18 16.40 -20.21
CA ALA A 311 4.56 15.15 -19.56
C ALA A 311 5.44 14.25 -20.46
N ARG A 312 5.14 14.17 -21.77
CA ARG A 312 5.97 13.45 -22.74
C ARG A 312 7.33 14.13 -22.97
N ALA A 313 7.38 15.47 -22.99
CA ALA A 313 8.62 16.22 -23.10
C ALA A 313 9.52 16.05 -21.87
N ALA A 314 8.94 15.94 -20.66
CA ALA A 314 9.70 15.66 -19.44
C ALA A 314 10.28 14.22 -19.44
N ALA A 315 9.50 13.23 -19.87
CA ALA A 315 9.95 11.84 -19.99
C ALA A 315 10.99 11.61 -21.11
N ALA A 316 10.95 12.41 -22.18
CA ALA A 316 11.94 12.34 -23.26
C ALA A 316 13.28 13.00 -22.90
N ARG A 317 13.27 13.99 -21.98
CA ARG A 317 14.51 14.65 -21.50
C ARG A 317 15.26 13.81 -20.48
N SER A 318 14.56 12.99 -19.68
CA SER A 318 15.20 12.07 -18.74
C SER A 318 15.88 10.89 -19.43
N SER A 319 15.34 10.40 -20.56
CA SER A 319 15.94 9.30 -21.32
C SER A 319 17.19 9.70 -22.11
N ALA A 320 17.26 10.94 -22.60
CA ALA A 320 18.44 11.44 -23.32
C ALA A 320 19.66 11.69 -22.39
N ALA A 321 19.42 12.11 -21.14
CA ALA A 321 20.48 12.30 -20.15
C ALA A 321 21.10 10.98 -19.66
N ALA A 322 20.32 9.90 -19.63
CA ALA A 322 20.79 8.56 -19.22
C ALA A 322 21.78 7.92 -20.22
N ALA A 323 21.69 8.28 -21.51
CA ALA A 323 22.57 7.73 -22.54
C ALA A 323 24.00 8.30 -22.50
N ALA A 324 24.23 9.45 -21.85
CA ALA A 324 25.52 10.13 -21.84
C ALA A 324 26.47 9.64 -20.72
N THR A 325 25.95 8.99 -19.67
CA THR A 325 26.72 8.70 -18.44
C THR A 325 27.28 7.27 -18.37
N ALA A 326 26.95 6.40 -19.32
CA ALA A 326 27.34 4.98 -19.32
C ALA A 326 28.81 4.69 -19.73
N LYS A 327 29.69 5.70 -19.78
CA LYS A 327 31.10 5.57 -20.19
C LYS A 327 32.08 6.07 -19.13
N SER A 328 31.99 5.62 -17.86
CA SER A 328 33.19 5.64 -17.00
C SER A 328 33.13 4.73 -15.78
N LYS A 329 34.08 3.77 -15.75
CA LYS A 329 34.79 3.22 -14.58
C LYS A 329 34.00 2.36 -13.57
N ALA A 330 34.61 1.46 -12.80
CA ALA A 330 35.84 0.65 -12.86
C ALA A 330 35.82 -0.18 -11.54
N LYS A 331 36.34 -1.41 -11.61
CA LYS A 331 36.36 -2.43 -10.55
C LYS A 331 36.87 -1.95 -9.18
N SER A 332 36.15 -2.32 -8.11
CA SER A 332 36.74 -2.49 -6.76
C SER A 332 36.33 -3.84 -6.16
N LYS A 333 37.35 -4.66 -5.80
CA LYS A 333 37.20 -5.93 -5.07
C LYS A 333 36.90 -5.65 -3.60
N ALA A 334 35.87 -6.28 -3.04
CA ALA A 334 35.63 -6.32 -1.59
C ALA A 334 35.70 -7.75 -1.04
N LYS A 335 36.25 -7.84 0.18
CA LYS A 335 36.80 -8.99 0.88
C LYS A 335 35.73 -9.62 1.80
N LYS A 336 35.69 -10.96 1.87
CA LYS A 336 34.81 -11.75 2.77
C LYS A 336 35.32 -11.74 4.21
N THR A 337 34.42 -11.41 5.14
CA THR A 337 34.36 -11.80 6.57
C THR A 337 32.88 -11.62 6.98
N GLY A 338 32.16 -12.42 7.75
CA GLY A 338 32.39 -13.58 8.59
C GLY A 338 31.29 -13.57 9.67
N SER A 339 30.64 -14.73 9.88
CA SER A 339 29.90 -15.18 11.09
C SER A 339 28.96 -14.22 11.88
N GLY A 340 27.70 -14.63 12.06
CA GLY A 340 26.77 -13.94 12.96
C GLY A 340 25.40 -14.61 13.12
N GLU A 341 25.38 -15.85 13.61
CA GLU A 341 24.16 -16.53 14.07
C GLU A 341 23.74 -15.97 15.45
N SER A 342 22.77 -15.04 15.48
CA SER A 342 22.18 -14.60 16.77
C SER A 342 20.73 -14.09 16.69
N TRP A 343 20.25 -13.65 15.51
CA TRP A 343 18.87 -13.15 15.36
C TRP A 343 17.81 -14.27 15.25
N LEU A 344 18.18 -15.45 14.71
CA LEU A 344 17.23 -16.49 14.25
C LEU A 344 16.24 -17.03 15.31
N LYS A 345 16.48 -16.80 16.61
CA LYS A 345 15.58 -17.26 17.68
C LYS A 345 14.41 -16.32 17.97
N SER A 346 14.45 -15.04 17.58
CA SER A 346 13.39 -14.08 17.93
C SER A 346 12.21 -14.08 16.93
N VAL A 347 12.46 -14.34 15.65
CA VAL A 347 11.41 -14.31 14.59
C VAL A 347 10.64 -15.64 14.48
N GLY A 348 11.25 -16.75 14.88
CA GLY A 348 10.60 -18.07 14.88
C GLY A 348 9.44 -18.18 15.88
N ASN A 349 9.58 -17.57 17.06
CA ASN A 349 8.55 -17.63 18.10
C ASN A 349 7.37 -16.68 17.87
N PHE A 350 7.55 -15.59 17.12
CA PHE A 350 6.48 -14.61 16.86
C PHE A 350 5.47 -15.10 15.79
N LEU A 351 5.91 -15.97 14.86
CA LEU A 351 5.02 -16.57 13.85
C LEU A 351 4.30 -17.84 14.34
N ALA A 352 4.72 -18.42 15.47
CA ALA A 352 4.07 -19.59 16.07
C ALA A 352 3.04 -19.22 17.16
N THR A 353 3.02 -17.98 17.65
CA THR A 353 2.16 -17.55 18.77
C THR A 353 0.96 -16.69 18.36
N ALA A 354 0.82 -16.37 17.07
CA ALA A 354 -0.31 -15.57 16.56
C ALA A 354 -1.55 -16.42 16.19
N THR A 355 -1.51 -17.73 16.45
CA THR A 355 -2.64 -18.65 16.20
C THR A 355 -2.83 -19.56 17.41
N GLU A 356 -3.26 -19.00 18.53
CA GLU A 356 -4.01 -19.73 19.58
C GLU A 356 -4.46 -18.72 20.64
N GLY A 357 -5.71 -18.29 20.53
CA GLY A 357 -6.35 -17.38 21.47
C GLY A 357 -7.81 -17.75 21.61
N SER A 358 -8.10 -18.90 22.23
CA SER A 358 -9.42 -19.23 22.76
C SER A 358 -9.31 -20.07 24.04
N CYS A 359 -9.46 -19.36 25.16
CA CYS A 359 -10.13 -19.73 26.41
C CYS A 359 -10.08 -21.17 26.94
N SER A 360 -9.33 -21.39 28.02
CA SER A 360 -9.68 -22.12 29.27
C SER A 360 -8.39 -22.18 30.10
N GLY A 361 -8.36 -21.72 31.35
CA GLY A 361 -8.92 -22.43 32.49
C GLY A 361 -7.76 -22.79 33.44
N CYS A 362 -7.68 -22.02 34.53
CA CYS A 362 -7.07 -22.27 35.85
C CYS A 362 -6.13 -23.48 36.08
N GLY A 363 -5.02 -23.18 36.77
CA GLY A 363 -4.23 -24.14 37.58
C GLY A 363 -2.91 -24.56 36.94
N SER A 364 -1.75 -24.36 37.55
CA SER A 364 -1.38 -25.14 38.73
C SER A 364 -0.08 -24.66 39.42
N CYS A 365 0.01 -25.09 40.69
CA CYS A 365 1.18 -25.63 41.42
C CYS A 365 2.35 -24.72 41.89
N SER A 366 2.30 -24.36 43.16
CA SER A 366 3.29 -24.79 44.18
C SER A 366 3.11 -26.29 44.45
N GLY A 367 4.08 -27.19 44.62
CA GLY A 367 5.39 -27.08 45.22
C GLY A 367 5.50 -28.19 46.28
N CYS A 368 6.50 -29.07 46.14
CA CYS A 368 7.11 -29.91 47.18
C CYS A 368 6.53 -31.31 47.53
N SER A 369 7.45 -32.29 47.41
CA SER A 369 7.82 -33.34 48.39
C SER A 369 6.85 -34.46 48.80
N GLY A 370 7.24 -35.69 48.48
CA GLY A 370 7.71 -36.65 49.49
C GLY A 370 6.71 -37.64 50.09
N CYS A 371 7.07 -38.93 49.97
CA CYS A 371 6.89 -40.00 50.95
C CYS A 371 5.53 -40.75 51.05
N SER A 372 5.63 -42.06 50.76
CA SER A 372 5.26 -43.18 51.65
C SER A 372 3.79 -43.61 51.81
N SER A 373 3.56 -44.85 51.37
CA SER A 373 3.00 -45.96 52.15
C SER A 373 1.49 -46.05 52.46
N CYS A 374 0.93 -47.12 51.89
CA CYS A 374 0.07 -48.14 52.52
C CYS A 374 -1.40 -47.84 52.86
N SER A 375 -2.18 -48.90 52.65
CA SER A 375 -3.35 -49.31 53.44
C SER A 375 -4.75 -48.93 52.91
N SER A 376 -5.32 -49.91 52.19
CA SER A 376 -6.53 -50.64 52.56
C SER A 376 -7.92 -49.97 52.49
N CYS A 377 -8.81 -50.76 51.88
CA CYS A 377 -10.19 -51.04 52.29
C CYS A 377 -11.34 -50.15 51.77
N SER A 378 -12.18 -50.84 50.98
CA SER A 378 -13.62 -51.02 51.23
C SER A 378 -14.62 -50.06 50.58
N SER A 379 -15.32 -50.64 49.59
CA SER A 379 -16.77 -50.84 49.60
C SER A 379 -17.72 -49.67 49.30
N CYS A 380 -18.57 -49.93 48.30
CA CYS A 380 -19.99 -49.52 48.20
C CYS A 380 -20.24 -48.01 48.05
N SER A 381 -21.24 -47.49 47.35
CA SER A 381 -22.39 -47.98 46.58
C SER A 381 -23.19 -46.70 46.32
N GLY A 382 -23.98 -46.64 45.24
CA GLY A 382 -25.19 -45.80 45.26
C GLY A 382 -25.28 -44.75 44.16
N CYS A 383 -26.17 -45.07 43.22
CA CYS A 383 -26.92 -44.15 42.38
C CYS A 383 -27.50 -42.97 43.18
N ASN A 384 -27.60 -41.79 42.56
CA ASN A 384 -28.90 -41.31 42.04
C ASN A 384 -28.77 -39.93 41.39
N SER A 385 -29.36 -39.86 40.19
CA SER A 385 -30.23 -38.79 39.65
C SER A 385 -30.40 -37.52 40.48
N TRP A 386 -30.26 -36.37 39.82
CA TRP A 386 -31.38 -35.55 39.31
C TRP A 386 -30.99 -34.88 37.99
#